data_AF-A0A2R6S7A1-F1
#
_entry.id   AF-A0A2R6S7A1-F1
#
_cell.length_a   1.000
_cell.length_b   1.000
_cell.length_c   1.000
_cell.angle_alpha   90.00
_cell.angle_beta   90.00
_cell.angle_gamma   90.00
#
_symmetry.space_group_name_H-M   'P 1'
#
loop_
_entity.id
_entity.type
_entity.pdbx_description
1 polymer ?
#
loop_
_entity_poly.entity_id
_entity_poly.type
_entity_poly.pdbx_seq_one_letter_code
_entity_poly.pdbx_strand_id
1 'polypeptide(L)'
;MWTNIELAINFLLSIKQPLTVPNVLSAYIEVAGFRSTEDAVVAFEHALDKHPLPLNYEPQGTVYHRPFILEVDHIRRDYWKERLGDAANCTCDECGNPVLDHCLDVTVDYSVTLDYEKTHEQKSRGTRKRE
;
A
#
# COMPACT_ATOMS: atom_id res chain seq x y z
N MET A 1 11.81 7.50 11.32
CA MET A 1 11.55 8.69 10.49
C MET A 1 10.57 8.29 9.42
N TRP A 2 9.48 9.02 9.23
CA TRP A 2 8.50 8.65 8.20
C TRP A 2 9.04 8.96 6.81
N THR A 3 8.75 8.10 5.83
CA THR A 3 9.08 8.37 4.43
C THR A 3 8.00 9.18 3.72
N ASN A 4 8.34 9.77 2.57
CA ASN A 4 7.38 10.52 1.76
C ASN A 4 6.19 9.65 1.32
N ILE A 5 6.40 8.35 1.10
CA ILE A 5 5.31 7.43 0.74
C ILE A 5 4.40 7.11 1.93
N GLU A 6 4.96 6.94 3.14
CA GLU A 6 4.18 6.77 4.37
C GLU A 6 3.37 8.04 4.68
N LEU A 7 3.98 9.23 4.47
CA LEU A 7 3.30 10.52 4.63
C LEU A 7 2.16 10.69 3.62
N ALA A 8 2.37 10.29 2.36
CA ALA A 8 1.34 10.33 1.33
C ALA A 8 0.16 9.40 1.66
N ILE A 9 0.44 8.17 2.11
CA ILE A 9 -0.61 7.23 2.54
C ILE A 9 -1.37 7.78 3.75
N ASN A 10 -0.66 8.26 4.77
CA ASN A 10 -1.30 8.84 5.94
C ASN A 10 -2.17 10.06 5.58
N PHE A 11 -1.73 10.88 4.64
CA PHE A 11 -2.52 12.00 4.12
C PHE A 11 -3.82 11.51 3.47
N LEU A 12 -3.75 10.54 2.55
CA LEU A 12 -4.93 9.98 1.89
C LEU A 12 -5.92 9.34 2.88
N LEU A 13 -5.40 8.62 3.87
CA LEU A 13 -6.22 8.05 4.94
C LEU A 13 -6.91 9.14 5.77
N SER A 14 -6.22 10.24 6.05
CA SER A 14 -6.79 11.37 6.82
C SER A 14 -7.94 12.06 6.08
N ILE A 15 -7.88 12.14 4.75
CA ILE A 15 -8.93 12.71 3.90
C ILE A 15 -9.94 11.66 3.42
N LYS A 16 -9.83 10.41 3.89
CA LYS A 16 -10.69 9.27 3.54
C LYS A 16 -10.76 9.01 2.02
N GLN A 17 -9.66 9.23 1.31
CA GLN A 17 -9.57 8.87 -0.10
C GLN A 17 -9.12 7.41 -0.27
N PRO A 18 -9.52 6.75 -1.37
CA PRO A 18 -9.10 5.38 -1.64
C PRO A 18 -7.60 5.34 -1.97
N LEU A 19 -6.92 4.31 -1.46
CA LEU A 19 -5.51 4.04 -1.70
C LEU A 19 -5.32 3.36 -3.06
N THR A 20 -5.42 4.15 -4.12
CA THR A 20 -5.10 3.72 -5.49
C THR A 20 -3.76 4.30 -5.92
N VAL A 21 -3.08 3.65 -6.86
CA VAL A 21 -1.83 4.13 -7.47
C VAL A 21 -1.88 5.62 -7.87
N PRO A 22 -2.86 6.10 -8.66
CA PRO A 22 -2.90 7.50 -9.07
C PRO A 22 -3.08 8.47 -7.89
N ASN A 23 -3.87 8.10 -6.87
CA ASN A 23 -4.08 8.94 -5.69
C ASN A 23 -2.81 9.03 -4.84
N VAL A 24 -2.15 7.89 -4.62
CA VAL A 24 -0.89 7.82 -3.85
C VAL A 24 0.22 8.56 -4.57
N LEU A 25 0.35 8.42 -5.90
CA LEU A 25 1.33 9.17 -6.68
C LEU A 25 1.07 10.67 -6.62
N SER A 26 -0.19 11.11 -6.75
CA SER A 26 -0.55 12.54 -6.65
C SER A 26 -0.19 13.10 -5.27
N ALA A 27 -0.57 12.41 -4.20
CA ALA A 27 -0.22 12.81 -2.84
C ALA A 27 1.30 12.77 -2.60
N TYR A 28 2.02 11.81 -3.18
CA TYR A 28 3.47 11.71 -3.09
C TYR A 28 4.18 12.88 -3.77
N ILE A 29 3.72 13.30 -4.95
CA ILE A 29 4.25 14.48 -5.66
C ILE A 29 4.12 15.73 -4.78
N GLU A 30 2.95 15.92 -4.17
CA GLU A 30 2.68 17.05 -3.27
C GLU A 30 3.56 17.03 -2.02
N VAL A 31 3.64 15.88 -1.34
CA VAL A 31 4.42 15.71 -0.10
C VAL A 31 5.92 15.86 -0.35
N ALA A 32 6.44 15.29 -1.44
CA ALA A 32 7.86 15.34 -1.77
C ALA A 32 8.27 16.67 -2.44
N GLY A 33 7.31 17.51 -2.84
CA GLY A 33 7.56 18.83 -3.41
C GLY A 33 8.18 18.80 -4.81
N PHE A 34 7.89 17.76 -5.60
CA PHE A 34 8.40 17.66 -6.97
C PHE A 34 7.75 18.70 -7.88
N ARG A 35 8.57 19.28 -8.77
CA ARG A 35 8.11 20.22 -9.81
C ARG A 35 7.94 19.56 -11.18
N SER A 36 8.65 18.46 -11.41
CA SER A 36 8.58 17.66 -12.62
C SER A 36 7.90 16.33 -12.31
N THR A 37 6.92 15.96 -13.13
CA THR A 37 6.21 14.69 -13.00
C THR A 37 7.12 13.50 -13.27
N GLU A 38 8.06 13.63 -14.22
CA GLU A 38 8.96 12.55 -14.61
C GLU A 38 9.91 12.14 -13.47
N ASP A 39 10.53 13.13 -12.82
CA ASP A 39 11.40 12.92 -11.66
C ASP A 39 10.64 12.34 -10.48
N ALA A 40 9.39 12.78 -10.29
CA ALA A 40 8.54 12.29 -9.22
C ALA A 40 8.14 10.82 -9.42
N VAL A 41 7.87 10.41 -10.65
CA VAL A 41 7.56 9.01 -10.98
C VAL A 41 8.77 8.12 -10.70
N VAL A 42 9.97 8.52 -11.13
CA VAL A 42 11.20 7.74 -10.86
C VAL A 42 11.48 7.66 -9.35
N ALA A 43 11.33 8.76 -8.62
CA ALA A 43 11.50 8.77 -7.18
C ALA A 43 10.45 7.90 -6.46
N PHE A 44 9.21 7.90 -6.96
CA PHE A 44 8.14 7.06 -6.48
C PHE A 44 8.40 5.57 -6.74
N GLU A 45 8.84 5.20 -7.94
CA GLU A 45 9.28 3.83 -8.28
C GLU A 45 10.39 3.37 -7.33
N HIS A 46 11.41 4.21 -7.12
CA HIS A 46 12.48 3.92 -6.16
C HIS A 46 11.99 3.80 -4.71
N ALA A 47 10.97 4.57 -4.33
CA ALA A 47 10.39 4.49 -2.99
C ALA A 47 9.62 3.18 -2.78
N LEU A 48 8.91 2.69 -3.80
CA LEU A 48 8.22 1.39 -3.78
C LEU A 48 9.22 0.22 -3.72
N ASP A 49 10.28 0.28 -4.52
CA ASP A 49 11.29 -0.79 -4.60
C ASP A 49 12.10 -0.92 -3.30
N LYS A 50 12.49 0.21 -2.70
CA LYS A 50 13.24 0.24 -1.44
C LYS A 50 12.39 -0.01 -0.19
N HIS A 51 11.06 -0.05 -0.31
CA HIS A 51 10.23 -0.30 0.85
C HIS A 51 10.36 -1.77 1.29
N PRO A 52 10.65 -2.02 2.58
CA PRO A 52 10.81 -3.39 3.08
C PRO A 52 9.56 -4.21 2.76
N LEU A 53 9.79 -5.46 2.36
CA LEU A 53 8.73 -6.43 2.17
C LEU A 53 8.12 -6.79 3.53
N PRO A 54 6.80 -7.01 3.60
CA PRO A 54 6.12 -7.37 4.84
C PRO A 54 6.62 -8.68 5.47
N LEU A 55 7.35 -9.51 4.71
CA LEU A 55 7.83 -10.82 5.11
C LEU A 55 9.31 -10.87 5.51
N ASN A 56 10.01 -9.74 5.62
CA ASN A 56 11.37 -9.73 6.14
C ASN A 56 11.38 -10.04 7.64
N TYR A 57 11.25 -11.32 7.97
CA TYR A 57 11.77 -11.92 9.18
C TYR A 57 13.29 -11.70 9.17
N GLU A 58 13.77 -10.70 9.90
CA GLU A 58 15.17 -10.73 10.30
C GLU A 58 15.39 -11.97 11.19
N PRO A 59 16.49 -12.72 11.00
CA PRO A 59 16.83 -13.88 11.84
C PRO A 59 17.15 -13.51 13.30
N GLN A 60 16.96 -12.24 13.69
CA GLN A 60 17.26 -11.69 15.01
C GLN A 60 16.02 -11.18 15.78
N GLY A 61 14.81 -11.57 15.37
CA GLY A 61 13.63 -11.54 16.25
C GLY A 61 13.03 -10.16 16.58
N THR A 62 13.50 -9.07 15.96
CA THR A 62 12.81 -7.78 16.05
C THR A 62 11.84 -7.64 14.88
N VAL A 63 10.55 -7.85 15.15
CA VAL A 63 9.47 -7.54 14.20
C VAL A 63 9.58 -6.07 13.82
N TYR A 64 10.04 -5.78 12.61
CA TYR A 64 10.16 -4.42 12.09
C TYR A 64 8.75 -3.91 11.76
N HIS A 65 8.06 -3.34 12.75
CA HIS A 65 6.72 -2.80 12.57
C HIS A 65 6.79 -1.43 11.89
N ARG A 66 6.99 -1.44 10.57
CA ARG A 66 6.93 -0.22 9.76
C ARG A 66 5.47 0.14 9.49
N PRO A 67 5.04 1.38 9.74
CA PRO A 67 3.67 1.79 9.45
C PRO A 67 3.41 1.67 7.95
N PHE A 68 2.16 1.33 7.61
CA PHE A 68 1.67 1.24 6.24
C PHE A 68 2.37 0.20 5.34
N ILE A 69 3.06 -0.78 5.93
CA ILE A 69 3.83 -1.76 5.15
C ILE A 69 2.96 -2.58 4.18
N LEU A 70 1.74 -2.92 4.59
CA LEU A 70 0.80 -3.68 3.76
C LEU A 70 0.22 -2.81 2.65
N GLU A 71 -0.05 -1.54 2.97
CA GLU A 71 -0.57 -0.55 2.04
C GLU A 71 0.46 -0.21 0.97
N VAL A 72 1.73 0.00 1.35
CA VAL A 72 2.81 0.22 0.37
C VAL A 72 3.00 -1.02 -0.51
N ASP A 73 2.92 -2.22 0.07
CA ASP A 73 3.05 -3.47 -0.66
C ASP A 73 1.91 -3.69 -1.66
N HIS A 74 0.68 -3.35 -1.28
CA HIS A 74 -0.47 -3.33 -2.18
C HIS A 74 -0.27 -2.36 -3.34
N ILE A 75 0.11 -1.11 -3.06
CA ILE A 75 0.35 -0.09 -4.09
C ILE A 75 1.48 -0.51 -5.03
N ARG A 76 2.54 -1.13 -4.50
CA ARG A 76 3.65 -1.66 -5.31
C ARG A 76 3.17 -2.74 -6.28
N ARG A 77 2.38 -3.71 -5.81
CA ARG A 77 1.82 -4.75 -6.69
C ARG A 77 0.94 -4.15 -7.79
N ASP A 78 0.03 -3.26 -7.42
CA ASP A 78 -0.89 -2.63 -8.36
C ASP A 78 -0.13 -1.81 -9.42
N TYR A 79 0.85 -1.01 -8.98
CA TYR A 79 1.68 -0.21 -9.88
C TYR A 79 2.41 -1.06 -10.93
N TRP A 80 3.10 -2.12 -10.48
CA TRP A 80 3.86 -2.96 -11.40
C TRP A 80 2.96 -3.84 -12.26
N LYS A 81 1.81 -4.27 -11.75
CA LYS A 81 0.79 -4.98 -12.55
C LYS A 81 0.26 -4.13 -13.69
N GLU A 82 -0.10 -2.87 -13.42
CA GLU A 82 -0.56 -1.95 -14.47
C GLU A 82 0.53 -1.61 -15.48
N ARG A 83 1.78 -1.46 -15.02
CA ARG A 83 2.90 -1.00 -15.86
C ARG A 83 3.55 -2.10 -16.69
N LEU A 84 3.58 -3.33 -16.19
CA LEU A 84 4.12 -4.51 -16.91
C LEU A 84 3.04 -5.27 -17.68
N GLY A 85 1.76 -5.09 -17.35
CA GLY A 85 0.65 -5.82 -17.96
C GLY A 85 0.83 -7.34 -17.84
N ASP A 86 0.36 -8.10 -18.83
CA ASP A 86 0.50 -9.57 -18.87
C ASP A 86 1.95 -10.05 -19.03
N ALA A 87 2.90 -9.15 -19.32
CA ALA A 87 4.33 -9.49 -19.32
C ALA A 87 4.89 -9.69 -17.90
N ALA A 88 4.11 -9.36 -16.87
CA ALA A 88 4.37 -9.78 -15.50
C ALA A 88 3.95 -11.24 -15.23
N ASN A 89 3.55 -12.04 -16.22
CA ASN A 89 3.29 -13.47 -16.04
C ASN A 89 4.57 -14.27 -16.29
N CYS A 90 4.91 -15.18 -15.37
CA CYS A 90 6.09 -16.03 -15.54
C CYS A 90 5.81 -16.94 -16.74
N THR A 91 6.63 -16.90 -17.78
CA THR A 91 6.49 -17.76 -18.97
C THR A 91 7.03 -19.18 -18.72
N CYS A 92 6.92 -19.65 -17.49
CA CYS A 92 7.57 -20.84 -16.98
C CYS A 92 6.55 -21.99 -17.02
N ASP A 93 6.86 -23.08 -17.74
CA ASP A 93 5.95 -24.22 -17.97
C ASP A 93 5.43 -24.89 -16.68
N GLU A 94 6.08 -24.67 -15.53
CA GLU A 94 5.65 -25.25 -14.24
C GLU A 94 4.75 -24.36 -13.39
N CYS A 95 4.71 -23.04 -13.60
CA CYS A 95 4.28 -22.16 -12.52
C CYS A 95 3.01 -21.34 -12.74
N GLY A 96 2.55 -21.12 -13.98
CA GLY A 96 1.23 -20.55 -14.31
C GLY A 96 0.82 -19.23 -13.62
N ASN A 97 1.69 -18.64 -12.80
CA ASN A 97 1.38 -17.57 -11.87
C ASN A 97 2.02 -16.26 -12.35
N PRO A 98 1.41 -15.11 -12.02
CA PRO A 98 2.07 -13.82 -12.20
C PRO A 98 3.42 -13.84 -11.47
N VAL A 99 4.50 -13.35 -12.11
CA VAL A 99 5.88 -13.21 -11.60
C VAL A 99 5.91 -12.59 -10.20
N LEU A 100 4.96 -11.71 -9.89
CA LEU A 100 4.81 -11.11 -8.56
C LEU A 100 4.54 -12.14 -7.46
N ASP A 101 3.82 -13.22 -7.75
CA ASP A 101 3.48 -14.27 -6.79
C ASP A 101 4.60 -15.31 -6.63
N HIS A 102 5.42 -15.52 -7.67
CA HIS A 102 6.47 -16.55 -7.62
C HIS A 102 7.83 -16.04 -7.10
N CYS A 103 8.09 -14.73 -7.17
CA CYS A 103 9.21 -14.12 -6.45
C CYS A 103 8.86 -13.72 -5.00
N LEU A 104 7.59 -13.85 -4.61
CA LEU A 104 7.08 -13.70 -3.24
C LEU A 104 6.44 -15.01 -2.82
N ASP A 105 7.27 -15.98 -2.44
CA ASP A 105 6.86 -17.33 -2.05
C ASP A 105 6.07 -17.34 -0.71
N VAL A 106 4.93 -16.64 -0.64
CA VAL A 106 3.84 -16.81 0.32
C VAL A 106 2.56 -16.23 -0.30
N THR A 107 1.64 -17.09 -0.73
CA THR A 107 0.24 -16.73 -0.97
C THR A 107 -0.38 -16.25 0.34
N VAL A 108 -0.51 -14.94 0.53
CA VAL A 108 -1.36 -14.38 1.59
C VAL A 108 -2.73 -14.14 0.97
N ASP A 109 -3.68 -15.01 1.34
CA ASP A 109 -5.10 -14.85 1.01
C ASP A 109 -5.60 -13.49 1.56
N TYR A 110 -5.74 -12.52 0.66
CA TYR A 110 -6.06 -11.12 0.97
C TYR A 110 -7.59 -10.88 1.04
N SER A 111 -8.40 -11.94 1.19
CA SER A 111 -9.85 -11.83 1.26
C SER A 111 -10.40 -11.28 2.60
N VAL A 112 -9.54 -10.82 3.53
CA VAL A 112 -9.96 -10.52 4.92
C VAL A 112 -9.91 -9.04 5.34
N THR A 113 -9.37 -8.09 4.56
CA THR A 113 -9.22 -6.69 5.06
C THR A 113 -9.83 -5.57 4.23
N LEU A 114 -10.81 -5.84 3.36
CA LEU A 114 -11.71 -4.80 2.82
C LEU A 114 -13.08 -4.73 3.53
N ASP A 115 -13.20 -5.32 4.73
CA ASP A 115 -14.41 -5.22 5.58
C ASP A 115 -14.32 -4.14 6.68
N TYR A 116 -13.44 -3.13 6.54
CA TYR A 116 -13.36 -2.03 7.52
C TYR A 116 -14.45 -0.95 7.35
N GLU A 117 -15.50 -1.23 6.58
CA GLU A 117 -16.64 -0.31 6.38
C GLU A 117 -17.84 -0.54 7.32
N LYS A 118 -17.78 -1.42 8.34
CA LYS A 118 -19.02 -1.81 9.05
C LYS A 118 -19.09 -1.74 10.58
N THR A 119 -18.24 -0.99 11.30
CA THR A 119 -18.36 -0.95 12.78
C THR A 119 -18.18 0.39 13.49
N HIS A 120 -18.45 1.52 12.83
CA HIS A 120 -18.48 2.80 13.54
C HIS A 120 -19.75 3.65 13.33
N GLU A 121 -20.87 3.00 13.00
CA GLU A 121 -22.18 3.65 13.06
C GLU A 121 -22.84 3.44 14.43
N GLN A 122 -23.04 4.55 15.14
CA GLN A 122 -24.02 4.78 16.22
C GLN A 122 -23.71 4.27 17.64
N LYS A 123 -22.78 4.95 18.33
CA LYS A 123 -22.91 5.16 19.78
C LYS A 123 -22.76 6.64 20.15
N SER A 124 -23.68 7.45 19.64
CA SER A 124 -23.83 8.86 20.04
C SER A 124 -25.30 9.27 20.06
N ARG A 125 -26.01 8.95 21.14
CA ARG A 125 -27.19 9.71 21.58
C ARG A 125 -27.18 9.81 23.11
N GLY A 126 -26.47 10.83 23.59
CA GLY A 126 -26.69 11.39 24.91
C GLY A 126 -27.89 12.35 24.91
N THR A 127 -28.68 12.23 25.97
CA THR A 127 -29.54 13.24 26.62
C THR A 127 -30.86 13.69 25.99
N ARG A 128 -31.97 13.37 26.68
CA ARG A 128 -32.95 14.38 27.15
C ARG A 128 -33.78 13.86 28.35
N LYS A 129 -33.86 14.72 29.38
CA LYS A 129 -34.61 14.63 30.65
C LYS A 129 -36.10 14.31 30.46
N ARG A 130 -36.72 13.68 31.48
CA ARG A 130 -37.83 14.29 32.24
C ARG A 130 -38.09 13.57 33.57
N GLU A 131 -38.07 14.38 34.62
CA GLU A 131 -38.81 14.21 35.89
C GLU A 131 -40.31 14.03 35.65
#